data_AF-A0A3Q7IVZ8-F1
#
_entry.id   AF-A0A3Q7IVZ8-F1
#
_cell.length_a   1.000
_cell.length_b   1.000
_cell.length_c   1.000
_cell.angle_alpha   90.00
_cell.angle_beta   90.00
_cell.angle_gamma   90.00
#
_symmetry.space_group_name_H-M   'P 1'
#
loop_
_entity.id
_entity.type
_entity.pdbx_description
1 polymer ?
#
loop_
_entity_poly.entity_id
_entity_poly.type
_entity_poly.pdbx_seq_one_letter_code
_entity_poly.pdbx_strand_id
1 'polypeptide(L)'
;MSKHHLILHSFCVSIATVSYDNVPQSNAILYFSQRTTKGGLLIAEGCGISDTPIEARKPVVGAVHAKGVIFFCQLWHTGTVSSIDFQPNGQAPISCTDKPSKPLICFDVQQFPPPQRLTTCYFDGIEIHGAHGYIIDQFMKDQVNDQTNQYEGSLENRCRFALEIVVAVLNEIGADRVRNKAFPIC
;
A
#
# COMPACT_ATOMS: atom_id res chain seq x y z
N MET A 1 -18.49 -8.53 -27.94
CA MET A 1 -17.47 -9.04 -26.99
C MET A 1 -17.73 -8.38 -25.63
N SER A 2 -18.04 -9.19 -24.60
CA SER A 2 -18.40 -8.69 -23.27
C SER A 2 -17.18 -8.02 -22.60
N LYS A 3 -17.26 -6.71 -22.36
CA LYS A 3 -16.30 -5.99 -21.50
C LYS A 3 -16.71 -6.29 -20.06
N HIS A 4 -16.08 -7.26 -19.42
CA HIS A 4 -16.33 -7.53 -18.01
C HIS A 4 -15.60 -6.50 -17.16
N HIS A 5 -16.34 -5.73 -16.34
CA HIS A 5 -15.78 -4.84 -15.31
C HIS A 5 -15.34 -5.63 -14.07
N LEU A 6 -14.57 -6.71 -14.25
CA LEU A 6 -14.05 -7.50 -13.14
C LEU A 6 -12.74 -6.87 -12.66
N ILE A 7 -12.78 -6.30 -11.46
CA ILE A 7 -11.59 -5.79 -10.77
C ILE A 7 -11.21 -6.84 -9.74
N LEU A 8 -10.00 -7.40 -9.83
CA LEU A 8 -9.46 -8.16 -8.72
C LEU A 8 -8.76 -7.17 -7.78
N HIS A 9 -9.39 -6.98 -6.63
CA HIS A 9 -8.96 -6.07 -5.59
C HIS A 9 -7.78 -6.64 -4.79
N SER A 10 -6.97 -5.75 -4.23
CA SER A 10 -5.81 -6.08 -3.40
C SER A 10 -6.19 -7.12 -2.34
N PHE A 11 -5.53 -8.27 -2.43
CA PHE A 11 -5.59 -9.35 -1.47
C PHE A 11 -4.19 -9.46 -0.88
N CYS A 12 -4.05 -9.20 0.42
CA CYS A 12 -2.82 -9.52 1.14
C CYS A 12 -2.72 -11.04 1.21
N VAL A 13 -2.19 -11.65 0.15
CA VAL A 13 -1.77 -13.04 0.19
C VAL A 13 -0.55 -13.04 1.08
N SER A 14 -0.56 -13.87 2.13
CA SER A 14 0.54 -13.91 3.08
C SER A 14 1.89 -13.85 2.38
N ILE A 15 2.66 -12.83 2.75
CA ILE A 15 4.07 -12.59 2.41
C ILE A 15 4.92 -13.85 2.65
N ALA A 16 4.42 -14.88 3.34
CA ALA A 16 5.10 -16.16 3.48
C ALA A 16 4.99 -17.13 2.28
N THR A 17 4.18 -16.86 1.24
CA THR A 17 3.98 -17.82 0.13
C THR A 17 4.36 -17.33 -1.26
N VAL A 18 4.48 -16.02 -1.52
CA VAL A 18 4.83 -15.49 -2.86
C VAL A 18 5.95 -14.45 -2.89
N SER A 19 6.46 -14.06 -1.73
CA SER A 19 7.55 -13.11 -1.55
C SER A 19 8.46 -13.65 -0.44
N TYR A 20 9.77 -13.34 -0.45
CA TYR A 20 10.67 -13.57 0.70
C TYR A 20 11.41 -12.27 0.94
N ASP A 21 11.51 -11.81 2.19
CA ASP A 21 12.10 -10.52 2.55
C ASP A 21 11.57 -9.36 1.68
N ASN A 22 10.25 -9.27 1.52
CA ASN A 22 9.56 -8.30 0.67
C ASN A 22 10.00 -8.27 -0.82
N VAL A 23 10.72 -9.30 -1.30
CA VAL A 23 11.08 -9.49 -2.69
C VAL A 23 10.11 -10.51 -3.34
N PRO A 24 9.36 -10.12 -4.38
CA PRO A 24 8.48 -11.05 -5.10
C PRO A 24 9.25 -12.23 -5.68
N GLN A 25 8.72 -13.43 -5.48
CA GLN A 25 9.30 -14.67 -6.00
C GLN A 25 8.66 -15.06 -7.34
N SER A 26 9.23 -16.07 -8.00
CA SER A 26 8.74 -16.54 -9.31
C SER A 26 7.27 -17.02 -9.28
N ASN A 27 6.79 -17.51 -8.14
CA ASN A 27 5.40 -17.90 -7.95
C ASN A 27 4.43 -16.71 -7.90
N ALA A 28 4.88 -15.49 -7.57
CA ALA A 28 4.08 -14.26 -7.69
C ALA A 28 3.70 -14.02 -9.16
N ILE A 29 4.63 -14.29 -10.09
CA ILE A 29 4.38 -14.20 -11.54
C ILE A 29 3.23 -15.14 -11.92
N LEU A 30 3.28 -16.39 -11.46
CA LEU A 30 2.22 -17.36 -11.71
C LEU A 30 0.89 -16.91 -11.07
N TYR A 31 0.93 -16.45 -9.81
CA TYR A 31 -0.24 -15.99 -9.08
C TYR A 31 -0.99 -14.87 -9.82
N PHE A 32 -0.30 -13.80 -10.21
CA PHE A 32 -0.89 -12.68 -10.94
C PHE A 32 -1.27 -13.08 -12.37
N SER A 33 -0.45 -13.90 -13.04
CA SER A 33 -0.76 -14.43 -14.37
C SER A 33 -2.05 -15.27 -14.38
N GLN A 34 -2.34 -16.06 -13.35
CA GLN A 34 -3.60 -16.81 -13.29
C GLN A 34 -4.84 -15.93 -13.12
N ARG A 35 -4.66 -14.71 -12.61
CA ARG A 35 -5.72 -13.78 -12.23
C ARG A 35 -5.91 -12.63 -13.23
N THR A 36 -5.16 -12.66 -14.32
CA THR A 36 -5.22 -11.67 -15.40
C THR A 36 -6.17 -12.13 -16.50
N THR A 37 -7.10 -11.25 -16.85
CA THR A 37 -7.97 -11.38 -18.02
C THR A 37 -7.86 -10.11 -18.86
N LYS A 38 -7.76 -10.25 -20.19
CA LYS A 38 -7.53 -9.12 -21.10
C LYS A 38 -8.54 -7.99 -20.87
N GLY A 39 -8.04 -6.76 -20.68
CA GLY A 39 -8.85 -5.59 -20.36
C GLY A 39 -9.30 -5.48 -18.90
N GLY A 40 -8.84 -6.38 -18.03
CA GLY A 40 -9.06 -6.31 -16.59
C GLY A 40 -8.22 -5.23 -15.90
N LEU A 41 -8.55 -4.98 -14.63
CA LEU A 41 -7.78 -4.13 -13.71
C LEU A 41 -7.33 -4.99 -12.53
N LEU A 42 -6.04 -4.94 -12.23
CA LEU A 42 -5.41 -5.56 -11.08
C LEU A 42 -4.84 -4.52 -10.14
N ILE A 43 -4.90 -4.83 -8.85
CA ILE A 43 -4.25 -4.05 -7.80
C ILE A 43 -3.33 -5.00 -7.04
N ALA A 44 -2.04 -4.70 -7.05
CA ALA A 44 -1.02 -5.47 -6.35
C ALA A 44 -1.22 -5.40 -4.83
N GLU A 45 -0.56 -6.30 -4.12
CA GLU A 45 -0.45 -6.28 -2.67
C GLU A 45 0.21 -4.99 -2.15
N GLY A 46 0.04 -4.74 -0.84
CA GLY A 46 0.62 -3.59 -0.16
C GLY A 46 2.15 -3.57 -0.30
N CYS A 47 2.67 -2.54 -0.98
CA CYS A 47 4.09 -2.24 -1.04
C CYS A 47 4.43 -1.26 0.09
N GLY A 48 5.24 -1.71 1.05
CA GLY A 48 5.81 -0.80 2.05
C GLY A 48 6.54 0.32 1.33
N ILE A 49 6.30 1.56 1.72
CA ILE A 49 6.94 2.73 1.09
C ILE A 49 8.48 2.65 1.19
N SER A 50 8.99 1.95 2.22
CA SER A 50 10.42 1.77 2.50
C SER A 50 11.01 0.41 2.10
N ASP A 51 10.19 -0.60 1.80
CA ASP A 51 10.61 -2.00 2.06
C ASP A 51 10.85 -2.87 0.81
N THR A 52 10.71 -2.37 -0.43
CA THR A 52 10.86 -3.23 -1.62
C THR A 52 11.76 -2.64 -2.72
N PRO A 53 12.77 -3.39 -3.20
CA PRO A 53 13.47 -3.08 -4.44
C PRO A 53 12.51 -3.14 -5.64
N ILE A 54 12.32 -1.99 -6.31
CA ILE A 54 11.38 -1.83 -7.45
C ILE A 54 11.71 -2.79 -8.60
N GLU A 55 13.00 -3.06 -8.79
CA GLU A 55 13.52 -3.95 -9.83
C GLU A 55 12.96 -5.37 -9.75
N ALA A 56 12.76 -5.89 -8.54
CA ALA A 56 12.25 -7.24 -8.33
C ALA A 56 10.80 -7.41 -8.81
N ARG A 57 10.06 -6.30 -9.00
CA ARG A 57 8.66 -6.32 -9.43
C ARG A 57 8.50 -6.39 -10.95
N LYS A 58 9.54 -6.08 -11.73
CA LYS A 58 9.46 -6.06 -13.21
C LYS A 58 8.93 -7.35 -13.83
N PRO A 59 9.38 -8.56 -13.43
CA PRO A 59 8.91 -9.79 -14.05
C PRO A 59 7.40 -10.01 -13.85
N VAL A 60 6.90 -9.66 -12.67
CA VAL A 60 5.48 -9.76 -12.33
C VAL A 60 4.67 -8.78 -13.18
N VAL A 61 5.10 -7.52 -13.24
CA VAL A 61 4.42 -6.49 -14.04
C VAL A 61 4.43 -6.86 -15.53
N GLY A 62 5.58 -7.29 -16.06
CA GLY A 62 5.69 -7.74 -17.44
C GLY A 62 4.76 -8.90 -17.79
N ALA A 63 4.61 -9.88 -16.89
CA ALA A 63 3.68 -11.00 -17.10
C ALA A 63 2.20 -10.55 -17.10
N VAL A 64 1.86 -9.52 -16.32
CA VAL A 64 0.51 -8.95 -16.29
C VAL A 64 0.24 -8.14 -17.57
N HIS A 65 1.18 -7.27 -17.95
CA HIS A 65 1.09 -6.45 -19.16
C HIS A 65 1.06 -7.28 -20.45
N ALA A 66 1.77 -8.41 -20.50
CA ALA A 66 1.72 -9.36 -21.61
C ALA A 66 0.29 -9.87 -21.91
N LYS A 67 -0.63 -9.77 -20.93
CA LYS A 67 -2.04 -10.14 -21.08
C LYS A 67 -2.98 -8.95 -21.32
N GLY A 68 -2.44 -7.74 -21.47
CA GLY A 68 -3.20 -6.52 -21.74
C GLY A 68 -4.08 -6.09 -20.56
N VAL A 69 -3.54 -6.16 -19.35
CA VAL A 69 -4.20 -5.83 -18.09
C VAL A 69 -3.59 -4.57 -17.51
N ILE A 70 -4.43 -3.69 -16.97
CA ILE A 70 -3.99 -2.50 -16.23
C ILE A 70 -3.63 -2.94 -14.80
N PHE A 71 -2.47 -2.53 -14.30
CA PHE A 71 -1.93 -2.99 -13.03
C PHE A 71 -1.47 -1.84 -12.14
N PHE A 72 -2.08 -1.73 -10.96
CA PHE A 72 -1.80 -0.70 -9.97
C PHE A 72 -1.01 -1.28 -8.80
N CYS A 73 -0.10 -0.49 -8.22
CA CYS A 73 0.61 -0.84 -6.99
C CYS A 73 -0.06 -0.17 -5.78
N GLN A 74 -0.49 -0.93 -4.78
CA GLN A 74 -1.03 -0.34 -3.55
C GLN A 74 0.12 0.08 -2.63
N LEU A 75 0.19 1.35 -2.24
CA LEU A 75 1.16 1.85 -1.26
C LEU A 75 0.51 1.92 0.11
N TRP A 76 1.21 1.42 1.13
CA TRP A 76 0.76 1.42 2.52
C TRP A 76 1.88 1.80 3.49
N HIS A 77 1.49 2.21 4.68
CA HIS A 77 2.36 2.36 5.82
C HIS A 77 1.58 1.95 7.08
N THR A 78 2.13 1.03 7.85
CA THR A 78 1.38 0.28 8.86
C THR A 78 1.03 1.09 10.10
N GLY A 79 1.83 2.10 10.43
CA GLY A 79 1.61 2.93 11.62
C GLY A 79 1.72 2.09 12.90
N THR A 80 0.78 2.25 13.85
CA THR A 80 0.73 1.42 15.07
C THR A 80 0.44 -0.08 14.83
N VAL A 81 0.14 -0.51 13.61
CA VAL A 81 -0.06 -1.93 13.25
C VAL A 81 1.29 -2.55 12.86
N SER A 82 2.30 -2.37 13.71
CA SER A 82 3.68 -2.87 13.56
C SER A 82 4.26 -3.19 14.94
N SER A 83 5.33 -3.98 15.00
CA SER A 83 6.16 -4.16 16.21
C SER A 83 7.53 -3.50 16.03
N ILE A 84 8.28 -3.40 17.15
CA ILE A 84 9.67 -2.92 17.16
C ILE A 84 10.60 -3.77 16.29
N ASP A 85 10.27 -5.05 16.11
CA ASP A 85 11.07 -5.99 15.32
C ASP A 85 11.07 -5.62 13.83
N PHE A 86 10.08 -4.82 13.40
CA PHE A 86 9.95 -4.33 12.02
C PHE A 86 10.42 -2.89 11.83
N GLN A 87 10.82 -2.20 12.91
CA GLN A 87 11.23 -0.81 12.84
C GLN A 87 12.76 -0.69 12.76
N PRO A 88 13.27 0.32 12.02
CA PRO A 88 14.70 0.56 11.95
C PRO A 88 15.24 0.79 13.37
N ASN A 89 16.35 0.11 13.70
CA ASN A 89 17.01 0.19 15.00
C ASN A 89 16.15 -0.22 16.22
N GLY A 90 15.08 -1.01 16.01
CA GLY A 90 14.22 -1.47 17.10
C GLY A 90 13.37 -0.36 17.73
N GLN A 91 13.10 0.72 16.99
CA GLN A 91 12.30 1.84 17.49
C GLN A 91 10.81 1.50 17.57
N ALA A 92 10.05 2.31 18.32
CA ALA A 92 8.59 2.20 18.31
C ALA A 92 8.04 2.62 16.94
N PRO A 93 6.96 1.98 16.44
CA PRO A 93 6.30 2.40 15.21
C PRO A 93 5.77 3.84 15.29
N ILE A 94 5.83 4.55 14.17
CA ILE A 94 5.37 5.94 14.08
C ILE A 94 3.85 5.97 13.87
N SER A 95 3.14 6.86 14.57
CA SER A 95 1.70 7.09 14.41
C SER A 95 1.29 8.52 14.79
N CYS A 96 0.01 8.84 14.62
CA CYS A 96 -0.60 10.04 15.17
C CYS A 96 -0.86 9.95 16.68
N THR A 97 -0.78 8.76 17.28
CA THR A 97 -1.05 8.52 18.70
C THR A 97 0.01 7.61 19.33
N ASP A 98 0.23 7.78 20.64
CA ASP A 98 1.09 6.88 21.45
C ASP A 98 0.33 5.66 21.99
N LYS A 99 -0.99 5.57 21.73
CA LYS A 99 -1.82 4.45 22.18
C LYS A 99 -1.54 3.18 21.38
N PRO A 100 -1.34 2.02 22.04
CA PRO A 100 -1.12 0.77 21.32
C PRO A 100 -2.38 0.34 20.55
N SER A 101 -2.17 -0.15 19.33
CA SER A 101 -3.25 -0.76 18.54
C SER A 101 -3.63 -2.13 19.09
N LYS A 102 -4.89 -2.57 18.87
CA LYS A 102 -5.27 -3.96 19.14
C LYS A 102 -4.53 -4.87 18.14
N PRO A 103 -3.97 -6.01 18.58
CA PRO A 103 -3.18 -6.87 17.70
C PRO A 103 -4.05 -7.38 16.54
N LEU A 104 -3.72 -6.93 15.32
CA LEU A 104 -4.06 -7.59 14.07
C LEU A 104 -2.90 -8.53 13.75
N ILE A 105 -3.19 -9.82 13.60
CA ILE A 105 -2.19 -10.90 13.41
C ILE A 105 -1.39 -10.64 12.12
N CYS A 106 -0.04 -10.71 12.16
CA CYS A 106 0.84 -11.47 11.23
C CYS A 106 2.34 -11.04 11.16
N PHE A 107 3.22 -12.00 11.50
CA PHE A 107 4.41 -12.53 10.79
C PHE A 107 5.79 -11.83 10.71
N ASP A 108 6.82 -12.68 10.61
CA ASP A 108 8.26 -12.61 10.98
C ASP A 108 9.23 -12.51 9.77
N VAL A 109 10.51 -12.07 10.01
CA VAL A 109 11.78 -12.00 9.22
C VAL A 109 11.87 -11.17 7.89
N GLN A 110 13.01 -10.58 7.42
CA GLN A 110 14.30 -10.08 7.95
C GLN A 110 14.89 -8.96 7.01
N GLN A 111 15.55 -7.94 7.59
CA GLN A 111 16.52 -6.91 7.10
C GLN A 111 16.38 -6.19 5.70
N PHE A 112 16.37 -4.84 5.70
CA PHE A 112 16.25 -4.00 4.47
C PHE A 112 17.39 -2.98 4.19
N PRO A 113 17.71 -2.73 2.90
CA PRO A 113 18.67 -1.74 2.41
C PRO A 113 18.09 -0.29 2.33
N PRO A 114 18.91 0.75 2.06
CA PRO A 114 18.46 2.15 1.99
C PRO A 114 17.38 2.43 0.93
N PRO A 115 16.45 3.39 1.18
CA PRO A 115 15.30 3.63 0.33
C PRO A 115 15.69 4.13 -1.06
N GLN A 116 15.12 3.49 -2.09
CA GLN A 116 15.20 3.96 -3.48
C GLN A 116 13.93 4.69 -3.89
N ARG A 117 14.10 5.77 -4.66
CA ARG A 117 13.01 6.54 -5.27
C ARG A 117 12.09 5.62 -6.07
N LEU A 118 10.78 5.71 -5.83
CA LEU A 118 9.76 4.97 -6.58
C LEU A 118 9.76 5.43 -8.05
N THR A 119 10.52 4.76 -8.90
CA THR A 119 10.30 4.85 -10.34
C THR A 119 9.02 4.09 -10.65
N THR A 120 7.93 4.85 -10.83
CA THR A 120 6.62 4.39 -11.33
C THR A 120 6.66 3.77 -12.73
N CYS A 121 7.83 3.42 -13.25
CA CYS A 121 8.04 3.06 -14.65
C CYS A 121 7.51 1.68 -15.04
N TYR A 122 6.99 0.87 -14.10
CA TYR A 122 6.42 -0.44 -14.42
C TYR A 122 4.91 -0.52 -14.23
N PHE A 123 4.35 0.07 -13.17
CA PHE A 123 2.91 0.02 -12.94
C PHE A 123 2.17 1.10 -13.74
N ASP A 124 0.91 0.83 -14.08
CA ASP A 124 0.04 1.81 -14.74
C ASP A 124 -0.37 2.94 -13.79
N GLY A 125 -0.32 2.69 -12.49
CA GLY A 125 -0.58 3.69 -11.46
C GLY A 125 -0.38 3.16 -10.05
N ILE A 126 -0.70 4.00 -9.08
CA ILE A 126 -0.67 3.64 -7.66
C ILE A 126 -2.05 3.73 -7.03
N GLU A 127 -2.26 2.92 -6.00
CA GLU A 127 -3.38 3.05 -5.07
C GLU A 127 -2.85 3.45 -3.69
N ILE A 128 -3.33 4.57 -3.14
CA ILE A 128 -3.03 4.99 -1.78
C ILE A 128 -3.90 4.19 -0.82
N HIS A 129 -3.31 3.48 0.15
CA HIS A 129 -4.06 2.72 1.15
C HIS A 129 -4.44 3.58 2.36
N GLY A 130 -5.63 4.19 2.32
CA GLY A 130 -6.24 4.97 3.41
C GLY A 130 -7.32 4.22 4.19
N ALA A 131 -7.08 2.97 4.58
CA ALA A 131 -8.10 2.09 5.17
C ALA A 131 -7.51 1.08 6.15
N HIS A 132 -8.36 0.30 6.82
CA HIS A 132 -8.01 -0.85 7.66
C HIS A 132 -7.13 -0.55 8.88
N GLY A 133 -7.17 0.68 9.40
CA GLY A 133 -6.44 1.08 10.59
C GLY A 133 -4.95 1.35 10.35
N TYR A 134 -4.50 1.45 9.10
CA TYR A 134 -3.15 1.90 8.74
C TYR A 134 -2.98 3.41 8.90
N ILE A 135 -1.76 3.94 8.73
CA ILE A 135 -1.41 5.29 9.21
C ILE A 135 -2.36 6.39 8.72
N ILE A 136 -2.78 6.37 7.45
CA ILE A 136 -3.70 7.38 6.91
C ILE A 136 -5.08 7.27 7.58
N ASP A 137 -5.55 6.05 7.86
CA ASP A 137 -6.81 5.81 8.56
C ASP A 137 -6.71 6.15 10.06
N GLN A 138 -5.52 6.04 10.66
CA GLN A 138 -5.26 6.46 12.04
C GLN A 138 -5.46 7.98 12.20
N PHE A 139 -4.96 8.79 11.25
CA PHE A 139 -5.18 10.24 11.24
C PHE A 139 -6.65 10.62 11.00
N MET A 140 -7.37 9.86 10.19
CA MET A 140 -8.76 10.16 9.84
C MET A 140 -9.76 9.84 10.95
N LYS A 141 -9.44 8.95 11.89
CA LYS A 141 -10.38 8.47 12.93
C LYS A 141 -10.21 9.22 14.24
N ASP A 142 -11.27 9.86 14.71
CA ASP A 142 -11.31 10.59 16.00
C ASP A 142 -11.14 9.67 17.23
N GLN A 143 -11.50 8.39 17.11
CA GLN A 143 -11.24 7.39 18.15
C GLN A 143 -9.75 7.04 18.29
N VAL A 144 -8.91 7.42 17.32
CA VAL A 144 -7.49 7.07 17.25
C VAL A 144 -6.61 8.31 17.37
N ASN A 145 -6.85 9.33 16.56
CA ASN A 145 -6.04 10.54 16.52
C ASN A 145 -6.37 11.45 17.72
N ASP A 146 -5.39 11.60 18.61
CA ASP A 146 -5.47 12.43 19.80
C ASP A 146 -4.46 13.59 19.77
N GLN A 147 -4.02 13.98 18.57
CA GLN A 147 -3.17 15.16 18.41
C GLN A 147 -3.90 16.46 18.77
N THR A 148 -3.12 17.50 19.06
CA THR A 148 -3.65 18.84 19.36
C THR A 148 -3.21 19.88 18.33
N ASN A 149 -2.68 19.42 17.19
CA ASN A 149 -2.15 20.26 16.11
C ASN A 149 -3.17 20.39 14.96
N GLN A 150 -2.71 20.88 13.81
CA GLN A 150 -3.53 21.10 12.60
C GLN A 150 -4.10 19.83 11.93
N TYR A 151 -3.75 18.64 12.43
CA TYR A 151 -4.19 17.34 11.90
C TYR A 151 -5.29 16.67 12.72
N GLU A 152 -5.85 17.35 13.74
CA GLU A 152 -6.91 16.80 14.59
C GLU A 152 -8.03 17.80 14.91
N GLY A 153 -9.13 17.33 15.51
CA GLY A 153 -10.30 18.12 15.88
C GLY A 153 -11.40 18.05 14.82
N SER A 154 -11.39 18.96 13.84
CA SER A 154 -12.40 18.95 12.78
C SER A 154 -12.17 17.79 11.79
N LEU A 155 -13.22 17.38 11.09
CA LEU A 155 -13.10 16.40 10.00
C LEU A 155 -12.08 16.86 8.93
N GLU A 156 -12.06 18.17 8.64
CA GLU A 156 -11.09 18.74 7.69
C GLU A 156 -9.64 18.53 8.17
N ASN A 157 -9.36 18.76 9.45
CA ASN A 157 -8.04 18.57 10.02
C ASN A 157 -7.63 17.09 10.01
N ARG A 158 -8.53 16.19 10.38
CA ARG A 158 -8.29 14.74 10.34
C ARG A 158 -8.03 14.22 8.93
N CYS A 159 -8.70 14.78 7.93
CA CYS A 159 -8.47 14.44 6.52
C CYS A 159 -7.24 15.15 5.91
N ARG A 160 -6.65 16.15 6.58
CA ARG A 160 -5.55 16.97 6.05
C ARG A 160 -4.35 16.12 5.63
N PHE A 161 -3.93 15.19 6.47
CA PHE A 161 -2.80 14.30 6.17
C PHE A 161 -3.06 13.44 4.92
N ALA A 162 -4.26 12.86 4.80
CA ALA A 162 -4.66 12.08 3.63
C ALA A 162 -4.66 12.93 2.35
N LEU A 163 -5.17 14.16 2.43
CA LEU A 163 -5.20 15.09 1.30
C LEU A 163 -3.81 15.56 0.89
N GLU A 164 -2.92 15.84 1.84
CA GLU A 164 -1.51 16.20 1.57
C GLU A 164 -0.80 15.07 0.80
N ILE A 165 -1.01 13.81 1.20
CA ILE A 165 -0.47 12.65 0.48
C ILE A 165 -1.04 12.57 -0.93
N VAL A 166 -2.37 12.69 -1.08
CA VAL A 166 -3.01 12.67 -2.40
C VAL A 166 -2.42 13.76 -3.29
N VAL A 167 -2.33 15.01 -2.82
CA VAL A 167 -1.75 16.12 -3.57
C VAL A 167 -0.29 15.85 -3.95
N ALA A 168 0.53 15.35 -3.02
CA ALA A 168 1.92 15.02 -3.28
C ALA A 168 2.07 13.96 -4.38
N VAL A 169 1.25 12.90 -4.32
CA VAL A 169 1.25 11.83 -5.33
C VAL A 169 0.74 12.35 -6.67
N LEU A 170 -0.35 13.12 -6.67
CA LEU A 170 -0.92 13.71 -7.89
C LEU A 170 0.11 14.59 -8.61
N ASN A 171 0.88 15.37 -7.87
CA ASN A 171 1.94 16.22 -8.43
C ASN A 171 3.10 15.41 -9.03
N GLU A 172 3.41 14.23 -8.50
CA GLU A 172 4.51 13.39 -9.01
C GLU A 172 4.10 12.56 -10.23
N ILE A 173 2.90 11.97 -10.25
CA ILE A 173 2.52 10.96 -11.25
C ILE A 173 1.28 11.31 -12.08
N GLY A 174 0.57 12.37 -11.76
CA GLY A 174 -0.64 12.78 -12.49
C GLY A 174 -1.90 12.03 -12.05
N ALA A 175 -3.05 12.71 -12.16
CA ALA A 175 -4.33 12.23 -11.63
C ALA A 175 -4.88 10.96 -12.31
N ASP A 176 -4.51 10.73 -13.56
CA ASP A 176 -4.92 9.57 -14.35
C ASP A 176 -4.32 8.25 -13.82
N ARG A 177 -3.26 8.34 -13.02
CA ARG A 177 -2.52 7.19 -12.47
C ARG A 177 -2.66 7.02 -10.96
N VAL A 178 -3.59 7.74 -10.33
CA VAL A 178 -3.80 7.69 -8.88
C VAL A 178 -5.18 7.16 -8.54
N ARG A 179 -5.21 6.19 -7.63
CA ARG A 179 -6.42 5.72 -6.96
C ARG A 179 -6.27 5.87 -5.46
N ASN A 180 -7.38 6.05 -4.76
CA ASN A 180 -7.40 6.08 -3.31
C ASN A 180 -8.34 4.99 -2.80
N LYS A 181 -7.82 4.15 -1.91
CA LYS A 181 -8.62 3.17 -1.17
C LYS A 181 -8.91 3.75 0.21
N ALA A 182 -10.09 4.32 0.36
CA ALA A 182 -10.59 4.80 1.63
C ALA A 182 -11.68 3.86 2.15
N PHE A 183 -11.72 3.66 3.47
CA PHE A 183 -12.83 2.98 4.14
C PHE A 183 -13.47 3.95 5.13
N PRO A 184 -14.30 4.89 4.65
CA PRO A 184 -14.88 5.92 5.50
C PRO A 184 -16.02 5.30 6.31
N ILE A 185 -15.76 5.00 7.57
CA ILE A 185 -16.80 4.92 8.58
C ILE A 185 -16.37 5.92 9.64
N CYS A 186 -17.12 7.03 9.67
CA CYS A 186 -17.10 8.00 10.74
C CYS A 186 -17.30 7.27 12.08
#